data_AF-A0A518EUJ3-F1
#
_entry.id   AF-A0A518EUJ3-F1
#
_cell.length_a   1.000
_cell.length_b   1.000
_cell.length_c   1.000
_cell.angle_alpha   90.00
_cell.angle_beta   90.00
_cell.angle_gamma   90.00
#
_symmetry.space_group_name_H-M   'P 1'
#
loop_
_entity.id
_entity.type
_entity.pdbx_description
1 polymer ?
#
loop_
_entity_poly.entity_id
_entity_poly.type
_entity_poly.pdbx_seq_one_letter_code
_entity_poly.pdbx_strand_id
1 'polypeptide(L)'
;MTDSKNTPALPGFALSAGMLWLLVGALYKLFDGSPNDLPKIVTEYSPFASNWETMRAAIIIELAVVGLVIAKPRLGWLFLVGAYGTFLAILYPLVQEGAASCGCFGSSVTMKPETMMAIDGGLLALIVISRPWRIAKESGLGWAGYLPLLAVAIAGPWMKLTAPVLPPAKNPALVSTEPTGKAETPAAATEGMGVLTPIKPESTAQAASEMATDPMPGTPVVELPQETPAEEPVAPQIQDVVVEADPAMPEFFELRPDTWEGKDFYETDISRFIDQSEGAVLPNSHVVVYRQTCEVCQEHLEELWQEAQNDPTKWSGERQLVLIRVIENKDTPENNRIELMPEPHQRVSLPALKRGYGITTPMAFDVNEMNVVENIQDLSKH
;
A
#
# COMPACT_ATOMS: atom_id res chain seq x y z
N MET A 1 -52.87 -37.32 23.10
CA MET A 1 -51.74 -36.48 23.50
C MET A 1 -50.48 -37.13 22.96
N THR A 2 -50.16 -36.88 21.69
CA THR A 2 -48.95 -37.41 21.06
C THR A 2 -47.80 -36.48 21.41
N ASP A 3 -46.80 -37.03 22.09
CA ASP A 3 -45.50 -36.43 22.36
C ASP A 3 -45.01 -35.66 21.14
N SER A 4 -44.91 -34.33 21.30
CA SER A 4 -44.14 -33.47 20.41
C SER A 4 -42.69 -33.89 20.53
N LYS A 5 -42.28 -34.92 19.77
CA LYS A 5 -40.89 -35.31 19.60
C LYS A 5 -40.10 -34.04 19.30
N ASN A 6 -39.14 -33.74 20.18
CA ASN A 6 -38.12 -32.71 20.05
C ASN A 6 -37.31 -32.94 18.76
N THR A 7 -37.89 -32.66 17.60
CA THR A 7 -37.10 -32.47 16.38
C THR A 7 -36.15 -31.33 16.68
N PRO A 8 -34.82 -31.54 16.59
CA PRO A 8 -33.87 -30.49 16.86
C PRO A 8 -34.21 -29.28 16.00
N ALA A 9 -34.16 -28.09 16.61
CA ALA A 9 -34.42 -26.82 15.97
C ALA A 9 -33.29 -26.45 14.98
N LEU A 10 -32.95 -27.38 14.08
CA LEU A 10 -31.88 -27.28 13.09
C LEU A 10 -31.96 -25.99 12.26
N PRO A 11 -33.13 -25.51 11.80
CA PRO A 11 -33.21 -24.21 11.11
C PRO A 11 -32.82 -23.03 12.01
N GLY A 12 -33.23 -23.07 13.28
CA GLY A 12 -32.86 -22.03 14.25
C GLY A 12 -31.37 -22.02 14.54
N PHE A 13 -30.78 -23.21 14.74
CA PHE A 13 -29.33 -23.35 14.91
C PHE A 13 -28.55 -22.86 13.70
N ALA A 14 -28.92 -23.29 12.49
CA ALA A 14 -28.25 -22.89 11.25
C ALA A 14 -28.28 -21.38 11.02
N LEU A 15 -29.44 -20.74 11.23
CA LEU A 15 -29.55 -19.28 11.13
C LEU A 15 -28.72 -18.57 12.20
N SER A 16 -28.73 -19.05 13.44
CA SER A 16 -27.93 -18.45 14.51
C SER A 16 -26.44 -18.57 14.23
N ALA A 17 -25.96 -19.73 13.75
CA ALA A 17 -24.56 -19.93 13.40
C ALA A 17 -24.10 -18.98 12.29
N GLY A 18 -24.88 -18.88 11.20
CA GLY A 18 -24.56 -17.96 10.11
C GLY A 18 -24.67 -16.48 10.53
N MET A 19 -25.69 -16.13 11.30
CA MET A 19 -25.84 -14.77 11.83
C MET A 19 -24.67 -14.38 12.73
N LEU A 20 -24.24 -15.27 13.63
CA LEU A 20 -23.11 -15.00 14.53
C LEU A 20 -21.80 -14.83 13.76
N TRP A 21 -21.55 -15.66 12.74
CA TRP A 21 -20.37 -15.51 11.90
C TRP A 21 -20.36 -14.17 11.15
N LEU A 22 -21.49 -13.82 10.52
CA LEU A 22 -21.66 -12.53 9.85
C LEU A 22 -21.47 -11.35 10.83
N LEU A 23 -22.04 -11.46 12.03
CA LEU A 23 -21.90 -10.45 13.08
C LEU A 23 -20.45 -10.29 13.52
N VAL A 24 -19.70 -11.38 13.71
CA VAL A 24 -18.27 -11.32 14.07
C VAL A 24 -17.48 -10.61 12.98
N GLY A 25 -17.73 -10.91 11.70
CA GLY A 25 -17.12 -10.19 10.59
C GLY A 25 -17.45 -8.70 10.58
N ALA A 26 -18.71 -8.33 10.79
CA ALA A 26 -19.16 -6.94 10.80
C ALA A 26 -18.57 -6.14 11.98
N LEU A 27 -18.56 -6.74 13.18
CA LEU A 27 -17.97 -6.12 14.37
C LEU A 27 -16.46 -5.97 14.23
N TYR A 28 -15.79 -6.97 13.66
CA TYR A 28 -14.37 -6.86 13.37
C TYR A 28 -14.09 -5.66 12.47
N LYS A 29 -14.81 -5.52 11.35
CA LYS A 29 -14.65 -4.36 10.45
C LYS A 29 -14.99 -3.04 11.14
N LEU A 30 -16.01 -3.03 12.00
CA LEU A 30 -16.41 -1.81 12.73
C LEU A 30 -15.34 -1.33 13.73
N PHE A 31 -14.63 -2.24 14.39
CA PHE A 31 -13.70 -1.90 15.46
C PHE A 31 -12.24 -1.87 15.05
N ASP A 32 -11.84 -2.80 14.16
CA ASP A 32 -10.46 -3.00 13.73
C ASP A 32 -10.34 -3.02 12.20
N GLY A 33 -11.37 -2.61 11.47
CA GLY A 33 -11.34 -2.56 10.02
C GLY A 33 -10.84 -1.22 9.47
N SER A 34 -10.26 -1.27 8.28
CA SER A 34 -9.81 -0.16 7.45
C SER A 34 -10.29 -0.40 6.02
N PRO A 35 -10.34 0.63 5.17
CA PRO A 35 -10.68 0.46 3.76
C PRO A 35 -9.81 -0.56 3.01
N ASN A 36 -8.56 -0.75 3.41
CA ASN A 36 -7.65 -1.77 2.86
C ASN A 36 -8.12 -3.22 3.10
N ASP A 37 -9.04 -3.41 4.02
CA ASP A 37 -9.58 -4.72 4.37
C ASP A 37 -10.71 -5.15 3.41
N LEU A 38 -11.12 -4.26 2.50
CA LEU A 38 -12.04 -4.60 1.44
C LEU A 38 -11.29 -5.28 0.28
N PRO A 39 -11.81 -6.39 -0.27
CA PRO A 39 -11.30 -6.95 -1.52
C PRO A 39 -11.26 -5.90 -2.62
N LYS A 40 -10.21 -5.91 -3.47
CA LYS A 40 -10.04 -4.94 -4.57
C LYS A 40 -11.27 -4.86 -5.48
N ILE A 41 -11.91 -6.00 -5.77
CA ILE A 41 -13.15 -6.05 -6.56
C ILE A 41 -14.32 -5.29 -5.90
N VAL A 42 -14.33 -5.15 -4.57
CA VAL A 42 -15.35 -4.37 -3.87
C VAL A 42 -15.06 -2.88 -3.96
N THR A 43 -13.79 -2.47 -3.86
CA THR A 43 -13.40 -1.06 -3.93
C THR A 43 -13.46 -0.53 -5.37
N GLU A 44 -12.99 -1.30 -6.34
CA GLU A 44 -12.96 -0.93 -7.77
C GLU A 44 -14.36 -0.74 -8.38
N TYR A 45 -15.32 -1.60 -8.02
CA TYR A 45 -16.69 -1.53 -8.52
C TYR A 45 -17.64 -0.76 -7.59
N SER A 46 -17.11 -0.11 -6.55
CA SER A 46 -17.91 0.67 -5.62
C SER A 46 -18.48 1.92 -6.29
N PRO A 47 -19.77 2.25 -6.08
CA PRO A 47 -20.33 3.52 -6.54
C PRO A 47 -19.98 4.70 -5.62
N PHE A 48 -19.25 4.48 -4.53
CA PHE A 48 -18.88 5.53 -3.56
C PHE A 48 -17.57 6.20 -3.93
N ALA A 49 -17.42 7.48 -3.56
CA ALA A 49 -16.26 8.28 -3.91
C ALA A 49 -15.02 7.97 -3.04
N SER A 50 -15.22 7.33 -1.89
CA SER A 50 -14.14 6.94 -0.99
C SER A 50 -14.30 5.50 -0.52
N ASN A 51 -13.19 4.80 -0.32
CA ASN A 51 -13.23 3.43 0.19
C ASN A 51 -13.72 3.36 1.65
N TRP A 52 -13.62 4.46 2.39
CA TRP A 52 -14.28 4.63 3.69
C TRP A 52 -15.81 4.54 3.62
N GLU A 53 -16.44 5.15 2.62
CA GLU A 53 -17.89 5.07 2.41
C GLU A 53 -18.30 3.65 2.00
N THR A 54 -17.53 3.01 1.11
CA THR A 54 -17.70 1.60 0.74
C THR A 54 -17.66 0.70 1.97
N MET A 55 -16.68 0.90 2.85
CA MET A 55 -16.51 0.12 4.07
C MET A 55 -17.68 0.32 5.04
N ARG A 56 -18.12 1.57 5.25
CA ARG A 56 -19.30 1.87 6.07
C ARG A 56 -20.54 1.19 5.49
N ALA A 57 -20.76 1.29 4.18
CA ALA A 57 -21.90 0.66 3.51
C ALA A 57 -21.90 -0.86 3.69
N ALA A 58 -20.75 -1.52 3.54
CA ALA A 58 -20.60 -2.96 3.78
C ALA A 58 -21.01 -3.33 5.21
N ILE A 59 -20.49 -2.63 6.23
CA ILE A 59 -20.84 -2.89 7.63
C ILE A 59 -22.34 -2.65 7.90
N ILE A 60 -22.91 -1.56 7.37
CA ILE A 60 -24.34 -1.26 7.51
C ILE A 60 -25.18 -2.41 6.95
N ILE A 61 -24.84 -2.91 5.77
CA ILE A 61 -25.55 -4.02 5.13
C ILE A 61 -25.44 -5.29 5.98
N GLU A 62 -24.24 -5.67 6.42
CA GLU A 62 -24.03 -6.86 7.25
C GLU A 62 -24.82 -6.78 8.57
N LEU A 63 -24.74 -5.65 9.29
CA LEU A 63 -25.47 -5.44 10.54
C LEU A 63 -27.00 -5.37 10.34
N ALA A 64 -27.47 -4.80 9.23
CA ALA A 64 -28.89 -4.80 8.87
C ALA A 64 -29.39 -6.22 8.62
N VAL A 65 -28.62 -7.06 7.92
CA VAL A 65 -28.94 -8.47 7.69
C VAL A 65 -29.01 -9.22 9.02
N VAL A 66 -28.03 -9.03 9.93
CA VAL A 66 -28.04 -9.59 11.29
C VAL A 66 -29.30 -9.17 12.04
N GLY A 67 -29.62 -7.88 12.04
CA GLY A 67 -30.82 -7.35 12.70
C GLY A 67 -32.10 -7.96 12.12
N LEU A 68 -32.16 -8.19 10.81
CA LEU A 68 -33.31 -8.80 10.14
C LEU A 68 -33.45 -10.29 10.48
N VAL A 69 -32.35 -11.03 10.64
CA VAL A 69 -32.38 -12.43 11.09
C VAL A 69 -32.92 -12.53 12.52
N ILE A 70 -32.50 -11.64 13.42
CA ILE A 70 -32.98 -11.58 14.82
C ILE A 70 -34.46 -11.21 14.88
N ALA A 71 -34.86 -10.18 14.12
CA ALA A 71 -36.20 -9.61 14.18
C ALA A 71 -37.25 -10.42 13.40
N LYS A 72 -36.88 -10.94 12.23
CA LYS A 72 -37.76 -11.58 11.25
C LYS A 72 -37.04 -12.74 10.55
N PRO A 73 -36.69 -13.85 11.24
CA PRO A 73 -35.87 -14.93 10.69
C PRO A 73 -36.41 -15.54 9.39
N ARG A 74 -37.74 -15.61 9.22
CA ARG A 74 -38.39 -16.11 7.98
C ARG A 74 -38.13 -15.22 6.76
N LEU A 75 -37.82 -13.94 6.96
CA LEU A 75 -37.39 -13.02 5.90
C LEU A 75 -35.86 -12.90 5.89
N GLY A 76 -35.25 -12.78 7.06
CA GLY A 76 -33.81 -12.58 7.23
C GLY A 76 -32.96 -13.70 6.62
N TRP A 77 -33.43 -14.95 6.58
CA TRP A 77 -32.66 -16.03 5.94
C TRP A 77 -32.40 -15.78 4.45
N LEU A 78 -33.31 -15.11 3.73
CA LEU A 78 -33.10 -14.78 2.31
C LEU A 78 -31.93 -13.81 2.14
N PHE A 79 -31.88 -12.79 3.00
CA PHE A 79 -30.81 -11.80 3.00
C PHE A 79 -29.49 -12.37 3.50
N LEU A 80 -29.54 -13.27 4.49
CA LEU A 80 -28.35 -13.98 4.98
C LEU A 80 -27.76 -14.88 3.89
N VAL A 81 -28.60 -15.67 3.19
CA VAL A 81 -28.19 -16.45 2.02
C VAL A 81 -27.62 -15.55 0.93
N GLY A 82 -28.26 -14.41 0.66
CA GLY A 82 -27.77 -13.42 -0.29
C GLY A 82 -26.39 -12.88 0.07
N ALA A 83 -26.18 -12.50 1.34
CA ALA A 83 -24.89 -12.00 1.83
C ALA A 83 -23.77 -13.04 1.66
N TYR A 84 -24.00 -14.28 2.09
CA TYR A 84 -23.04 -15.37 1.88
C TYR A 84 -22.81 -15.69 0.40
N GLY A 85 -23.85 -15.65 -0.42
CA GLY A 85 -23.71 -15.81 -1.87
C GLY A 85 -22.80 -14.74 -2.48
N THR A 86 -22.96 -13.48 -2.08
CA THR A 86 -22.09 -12.38 -2.50
C THR A 86 -20.66 -12.58 -2.01
N PHE A 87 -20.45 -13.00 -0.76
CA PHE A 87 -19.10 -13.27 -0.23
C PHE A 87 -18.40 -14.37 -1.02
N LEU A 88 -19.08 -15.48 -1.30
CA LEU A 88 -18.52 -16.55 -2.14
C LEU A 88 -18.19 -16.08 -3.55
N ALA A 89 -19.03 -15.23 -4.15
CA ALA A 89 -18.76 -14.65 -5.46
C ALA A 89 -17.51 -13.75 -5.47
N ILE A 90 -17.27 -13.01 -4.38
CA ILE A 90 -16.06 -12.17 -4.20
C ILE A 90 -14.83 -13.04 -3.90
N LEU A 91 -14.96 -14.11 -3.12
CA LEU A 91 -13.86 -15.00 -2.77
C LEU A 91 -13.38 -15.86 -3.95
N TYR A 92 -14.28 -16.20 -4.88
CA TYR A 92 -13.93 -17.03 -6.03
C TYR A 92 -12.74 -16.51 -6.86
N PRO A 93 -12.71 -15.25 -7.36
CA PRO A 93 -11.55 -14.74 -8.09
C PRO A 93 -10.27 -14.70 -7.23
N LEU A 94 -10.37 -14.35 -5.94
CA LEU A 94 -9.21 -14.35 -5.04
C LEU A 94 -8.57 -15.73 -4.87
N VAL A 95 -9.40 -16.78 -4.87
CA VAL A 95 -8.91 -18.17 -4.87
C VAL A 95 -8.24 -18.52 -6.21
N GLN A 96 -8.81 -18.09 -7.34
CA GLN A 96 -8.19 -18.33 -8.65
C GLN A 96 -6.82 -17.62 -8.79
N GLU A 97 -6.68 -16.46 -8.17
CA GLU A 97 -5.43 -15.67 -8.14
C GLU A 97 -4.41 -16.20 -7.12
N GLY A 98 -4.77 -17.19 -6.30
CA GLY A 98 -3.88 -17.70 -5.25
C GLY A 98 -3.55 -16.66 -4.18
N ALA A 99 -4.46 -15.71 -3.92
CA ALA A 99 -4.23 -14.62 -3.00
C ALA A 99 -3.90 -15.13 -1.58
N ALA A 100 -2.90 -14.54 -0.93
CA ALA A 100 -2.47 -14.96 0.41
C ALA A 100 -3.50 -14.66 1.50
N SER A 101 -4.37 -13.67 1.30
CA SER A 101 -5.41 -13.24 2.24
C SER A 101 -6.66 -12.77 1.51
N CYS A 102 -7.83 -13.02 2.10
CA CYS A 102 -9.12 -12.50 1.60
C CYS A 102 -9.49 -11.10 2.11
N GLY A 103 -8.76 -10.54 3.08
CA GLY A 103 -9.04 -9.22 3.66
C GLY A 103 -10.31 -9.14 4.55
N CYS A 104 -11.18 -10.15 4.57
CA CYS A 104 -12.50 -10.09 5.23
C CYS A 104 -12.46 -9.81 6.75
N PHE A 105 -11.38 -10.18 7.43
CA PHE A 105 -11.08 -9.87 8.84
C PHE A 105 -9.88 -8.92 8.98
N GLY A 106 -9.71 -8.05 8.00
CA GLY A 106 -8.67 -7.06 7.92
C GLY A 106 -7.22 -7.52 7.93
N SER A 107 -6.34 -6.54 7.87
CA SER A 107 -4.88 -6.71 7.78
C SER A 107 -4.27 -7.39 9.01
N SER A 108 -4.95 -7.39 10.16
CA SER A 108 -4.45 -8.06 11.37
C SER A 108 -4.69 -9.58 11.35
N VAL A 109 -5.67 -10.08 10.60
CA VAL A 109 -6.01 -11.52 10.52
C VAL A 109 -5.83 -12.03 9.10
N THR A 110 -4.68 -12.65 8.83
CA THR A 110 -4.41 -13.30 7.54
C THR A 110 -5.18 -14.62 7.45
N MET A 111 -6.27 -14.64 6.68
CA MET A 111 -7.02 -15.85 6.36
C MET A 111 -7.02 -16.11 4.86
N LYS A 112 -6.55 -17.30 4.48
CA LYS A 112 -6.55 -17.76 3.10
C LYS A 112 -7.97 -17.75 2.51
N PRO A 113 -8.17 -17.27 1.28
CA PRO A 113 -9.48 -17.23 0.62
C PRO A 113 -10.20 -18.60 0.59
N GLU A 114 -9.47 -19.70 0.42
CA GLU A 114 -10.06 -21.05 0.38
C GLU A 114 -10.68 -21.46 1.72
N THR A 115 -10.00 -21.11 2.83
CA THR A 115 -10.50 -21.37 4.18
C THR A 115 -11.78 -20.59 4.44
N MET A 116 -11.79 -19.30 4.07
CA MET A 116 -12.99 -18.47 4.20
C MET A 116 -14.14 -19.02 3.35
N MET A 117 -13.87 -19.36 2.09
CA MET A 117 -14.85 -19.92 1.17
C MET A 117 -15.44 -21.23 1.68
N ALA A 118 -14.63 -22.08 2.34
CA ALA A 118 -15.10 -23.32 2.96
C ALA A 118 -16.03 -23.05 4.15
N ILE A 119 -15.70 -22.06 5.01
CA ILE A 119 -16.53 -21.67 6.15
C ILE A 119 -17.86 -21.08 5.67
N ASP A 120 -17.81 -20.07 4.80
CA ASP A 120 -18.98 -19.37 4.27
C ASP A 120 -19.87 -20.30 3.44
N GLY A 121 -19.25 -21.15 2.60
CA GLY A 121 -19.96 -22.15 1.79
C GLY A 121 -20.61 -23.22 2.65
N GLY A 122 -19.93 -23.68 3.71
CA GLY A 122 -20.47 -24.63 4.67
C GLY A 122 -21.66 -24.05 5.45
N LEU A 123 -21.57 -22.81 5.92
CA LEU A 123 -22.65 -22.11 6.60
C LEU A 123 -23.84 -21.87 5.67
N LEU A 124 -23.60 -21.44 4.44
CA LEU A 124 -24.62 -21.27 3.42
C LEU A 124 -25.37 -22.58 3.14
N ALA A 125 -24.62 -23.67 2.91
CA ALA A 125 -25.20 -24.99 2.69
C ALA A 125 -26.02 -25.45 3.90
N LEU A 126 -25.51 -25.27 5.12
CA LEU A 126 -26.21 -25.60 6.36
C LEU A 126 -27.53 -24.82 6.48
N ILE A 127 -27.52 -23.51 6.19
CA ILE A 127 -28.73 -22.67 6.18
C ILE A 127 -29.73 -23.24 5.18
N VAL A 128 -29.36 -23.47 3.92
CA VAL A 128 -30.30 -23.93 2.88
C VAL A 128 -30.85 -25.32 3.19
N ILE A 129 -29.99 -26.27 3.58
CA ILE A 129 -30.37 -27.66 3.88
C ILE A 129 -31.28 -27.73 5.12
N SER A 130 -31.10 -26.82 6.08
CA SER A 130 -31.95 -26.77 7.28
C SER A 130 -33.42 -26.43 7.00
N ARG A 131 -33.75 -25.95 5.79
CA ARG A 131 -35.11 -25.54 5.36
C ARG A 131 -35.69 -24.40 6.21
N PRO A 132 -35.07 -23.20 6.21
CA PRO A 132 -35.41 -22.07 7.07
C PRO A 132 -36.84 -21.55 6.86
N TRP A 133 -37.45 -21.82 5.71
CA TRP A 133 -38.85 -21.50 5.43
C TRP A 133 -39.86 -22.26 6.31
N ARG A 134 -39.43 -23.30 7.04
CA ARG A 134 -40.25 -24.04 8.02
C ARG A 134 -40.32 -23.36 9.40
N ILE A 135 -39.57 -22.29 9.62
CA ILE A 135 -39.62 -21.51 10.86
C ILE A 135 -41.01 -20.87 11.01
N ALA A 136 -41.53 -20.87 12.24
CA ALA A 136 -42.81 -20.29 12.59
C ALA A 136 -42.86 -18.80 12.23
N LYS A 137 -43.99 -18.33 11.67
CA LYS A 137 -44.14 -16.93 11.24
C LYS A 137 -44.00 -15.92 12.39
N GLU A 138 -44.26 -16.36 13.61
CA GLU A 138 -44.26 -15.57 14.84
C GLU A 138 -42.92 -15.57 15.58
N SER A 139 -41.89 -16.27 15.08
CA SER A 139 -40.57 -16.23 15.69
C SER A 139 -39.87 -14.89 15.46
N GLY A 140 -39.16 -14.39 16.47
CA GLY A 140 -38.33 -13.18 16.40
C GLY A 140 -38.98 -11.95 17.07
N LEU A 141 -38.24 -10.84 17.12
CA LEU A 141 -38.67 -9.62 17.81
C LEU A 141 -39.68 -8.77 17.01
N GLY A 142 -39.94 -9.10 15.74
CA GLY A 142 -40.80 -8.33 14.87
C GLY A 142 -40.20 -6.98 14.42
N TRP A 143 -40.99 -6.16 13.73
CA TRP A 143 -40.52 -4.87 13.19
C TRP A 143 -40.11 -3.89 14.29
N ALA A 144 -40.75 -3.96 15.46
CA ALA A 144 -40.39 -3.15 16.63
C ALA A 144 -38.96 -3.45 17.12
N GLY A 145 -38.46 -4.67 16.95
CA GLY A 145 -37.06 -5.00 17.23
C GLY A 145 -36.11 -4.66 16.08
N TYR A 146 -36.57 -4.74 14.83
CA TYR A 146 -35.71 -4.46 13.66
C TYR A 146 -35.32 -2.99 13.57
N LEU A 147 -36.28 -2.06 13.73
CA LEU A 147 -36.03 -0.63 13.57
C LEU A 147 -34.90 -0.08 14.47
N PRO A 148 -34.83 -0.37 15.79
CA PRO A 148 -33.72 0.08 16.61
C PRO A 148 -32.39 -0.59 16.21
N LEU A 149 -32.40 -1.88 15.83
CA LEU A 149 -31.18 -2.55 15.34
C LEU A 149 -30.67 -1.94 14.04
N LEU A 150 -31.58 -1.58 13.12
CA LEU A 150 -31.24 -0.88 11.88
C LEU A 150 -30.69 0.52 12.16
N ALA A 151 -31.29 1.26 13.10
CA ALA A 151 -30.79 2.57 13.50
C ALA A 151 -29.36 2.47 14.05
N VAL A 152 -29.06 1.46 14.89
CA VAL A 152 -27.70 1.19 15.38
C VAL A 152 -26.77 0.76 14.24
N ALA A 153 -27.24 -0.10 13.32
CA ALA A 153 -26.46 -0.53 12.16
C ALA A 153 -26.04 0.65 11.28
N ILE A 154 -26.91 1.65 11.10
CA ILE A 154 -26.62 2.87 10.35
C ILE A 154 -25.72 3.80 11.15
N ALA A 155 -26.06 4.13 12.40
CA ALA A 155 -25.33 5.13 13.18
C ALA A 155 -23.93 4.66 13.60
N GLY A 156 -23.77 3.37 13.93
CA GLY A 156 -22.53 2.80 14.46
C GLY A 156 -21.31 3.08 13.58
N PRO A 157 -21.32 2.72 12.28
CA PRO A 157 -20.21 2.97 11.38
C PRO A 157 -19.85 4.46 11.24
N TRP A 158 -20.84 5.37 11.23
CA TRP A 158 -20.56 6.81 11.16
C TRP A 158 -19.98 7.38 12.45
N MET A 159 -20.36 6.82 13.60
CA MET A 159 -19.82 7.24 14.91
C MET A 159 -18.42 6.68 15.16
N LYS A 160 -18.11 5.50 14.62
CA LYS A 160 -16.87 4.79 14.94
C LYS A 160 -15.78 4.95 13.87
N LEU A 161 -16.16 4.95 12.59
CA LEU A 161 -15.22 5.06 11.47
C LEU A 161 -15.22 6.50 10.99
N THR A 162 -14.30 7.30 11.53
CA THR A 162 -14.06 8.66 11.05
C THR A 162 -13.01 8.60 9.95
N ALA A 163 -13.30 9.21 8.80
CA ALA A 163 -12.27 9.36 7.77
C ALA A 163 -11.13 10.20 8.36
N PRO A 164 -9.87 9.81 8.17
CA PRO A 164 -8.76 10.52 8.75
C PRO A 164 -8.74 11.95 8.22
N VAL A 165 -8.62 12.92 9.12
CA VAL A 165 -8.42 14.31 8.75
C VAL A 165 -6.95 14.44 8.37
N LEU A 166 -6.70 14.94 7.17
CA LEU A 166 -5.34 15.20 6.72
C LEU A 166 -4.64 16.15 7.69
N PRO A 167 -3.36 15.90 8.03
CA PRO A 167 -2.59 16.90 8.75
C PRO A 167 -2.58 18.21 7.94
N PRO A 168 -2.49 19.36 8.64
CA PRO A 168 -2.33 20.64 7.96
C PRO A 168 -1.13 20.53 7.01
N ALA A 169 -1.28 21.07 5.81
CA ALA A 169 -0.17 21.13 4.88
C ALA A 169 1.02 21.79 5.59
N LYS A 170 2.14 21.07 5.67
CA LYS A 170 3.41 21.69 6.04
C LYS A 170 3.78 22.57 4.85
N ASN A 171 3.26 23.79 4.83
CA ASN A 171 3.70 24.76 3.85
C ASN A 171 5.22 24.82 4.00
N PRO A 172 6.00 24.57 2.93
CA PRO A 172 7.35 25.05 2.89
C PRO A 172 7.18 26.56 2.85
N ALA A 173 7.02 27.19 4.03
CA ALA A 173 7.24 28.61 4.14
C ALA A 173 8.62 28.76 3.53
N LEU A 174 8.62 29.37 2.33
CA LEU A 174 9.77 29.58 1.46
C LEU A 174 10.99 29.55 2.36
N VAL A 175 11.87 28.55 2.18
CA VAL A 175 13.26 28.68 2.62
C VAL A 175 13.74 29.90 1.86
N SER A 176 13.42 31.05 2.43
CA SER A 176 13.70 32.35 1.90
C SER A 176 15.18 32.37 2.05
N THR A 177 15.86 32.14 0.94
CA THR A 177 17.28 32.42 0.79
C THR A 177 17.40 33.91 1.11
N GLU A 178 17.50 34.24 2.40
CA GLU A 178 17.99 35.52 2.84
C GLU A 178 19.34 35.64 2.15
N PRO A 179 19.51 36.62 1.25
CA PRO A 179 20.78 36.79 0.57
C PRO A 179 21.77 37.21 1.65
N THR A 180 22.50 36.24 2.19
CA THR A 180 23.71 36.47 2.97
C THR A 180 24.77 36.88 1.97
N GLY A 181 24.61 38.09 1.46
CA GLY A 181 25.44 38.70 0.43
C GLY A 181 25.59 40.16 0.77
N LYS A 182 26.48 40.45 1.72
CA LYS A 182 27.17 41.74 1.76
C LYS A 182 27.77 41.96 0.37
N ALA A 183 27.24 42.93 -0.35
CA ALA A 183 27.89 43.48 -1.53
C ALA A 183 29.21 44.14 -1.09
N GLU A 184 30.31 43.39 -1.15
CA GLU A 184 31.62 43.99 -1.38
C GLU A 184 31.76 44.17 -2.89
N THR A 185 31.69 45.44 -3.30
CA THR A 185 32.00 45.94 -4.63
C THR A 185 33.48 45.69 -4.96
N PRO A 186 33.82 44.96 -6.04
CA PRO A 186 35.12 45.11 -6.68
C PRO A 186 34.99 46.05 -7.87
N ALA A 187 35.91 47.01 -7.91
CA ALA A 187 36.05 47.98 -8.97
C ALA A 187 36.42 47.33 -10.32
N ALA A 188 36.04 48.06 -11.37
CA ALA A 188 36.29 47.84 -12.78
C ALA A 188 37.67 47.28 -13.17
N ALA A 189 37.66 46.35 -14.14
CA ALA A 189 38.71 46.25 -15.14
C ALA A 189 38.12 45.77 -16.48
N THR A 190 38.52 46.49 -17.50
CA THR A 190 38.03 46.53 -18.87
C THR A 190 38.73 45.47 -19.76
N GLU A 191 38.03 45.11 -20.84
CA GLU A 191 38.56 44.72 -22.17
C GLU A 191 39.30 43.38 -22.37
N GLY A 192 38.88 42.66 -23.42
CA GLY A 192 39.66 41.60 -24.04
C GLY A 192 38.85 40.67 -24.95
N MET A 193 38.42 41.16 -26.13
CA MET A 193 37.94 40.30 -27.23
C MET A 193 39.05 39.34 -27.69
N GLY A 194 38.76 38.03 -27.66
CA GLY A 194 39.63 36.99 -28.22
C GLY A 194 38.80 35.97 -29.00
N VAL A 195 38.74 36.18 -30.32
CA VAL A 195 38.24 35.24 -31.34
C VAL A 195 39.25 34.10 -31.53
N LEU A 196 38.76 32.92 -31.98
CA LEU A 196 39.41 31.78 -32.69
C LEU A 196 39.01 30.45 -32.01
N THR A 197 38.62 29.32 -32.61
CA THR A 197 38.20 28.83 -33.95
C THR A 197 37.78 27.35 -33.71
N PRO A 198 37.04 26.69 -34.63
CA PRO A 198 36.47 25.36 -34.39
C PRO A 198 37.45 24.22 -34.67
N ILE A 199 37.49 23.21 -33.78
CA ILE A 199 38.24 21.97 -33.99
C ILE A 199 37.34 20.91 -34.64
N LYS A 200 37.82 20.39 -35.77
CA LYS A 200 37.27 19.32 -36.61
C LYS A 200 37.62 17.94 -36.00
N PRO A 201 36.78 16.90 -36.17
CA PRO A 201 37.03 15.59 -35.57
C PRO A 201 37.99 14.76 -36.42
N GLU A 202 38.87 13.99 -35.76
CA GLU A 202 39.71 12.99 -36.41
C GLU A 202 39.34 11.59 -35.92
N SER A 203 39.03 10.77 -36.91
CA SER A 203 38.66 9.36 -36.82
C SER A 203 39.95 8.53 -36.85
N THR A 204 40.06 7.48 -36.03
CA THR A 204 40.90 6.33 -36.40
C THR A 204 40.31 5.05 -35.82
N ALA A 205 39.85 4.19 -36.74
CA ALA A 205 39.62 2.78 -36.51
C ALA A 205 40.93 2.01 -36.73
N GLN A 206 41.20 0.98 -35.90
CA GLN A 206 42.03 -0.19 -36.21
C GLN A 206 41.77 -1.20 -35.08
N ALA A 207 41.02 -2.28 -35.33
CA ALA A 207 41.37 -3.50 -36.06
C ALA A 207 42.29 -4.43 -35.25
N ALA A 208 41.71 -5.61 -35.01
CA ALA A 208 42.21 -6.83 -34.38
C ALA A 208 43.67 -7.23 -34.66
N SER A 209 44.26 -7.93 -33.69
CA SER A 209 45.10 -9.09 -34.00
C SER A 209 45.11 -10.10 -32.85
N GLU A 210 44.84 -11.35 -33.22
CA GLU A 210 45.05 -12.60 -32.48
C GLU A 210 46.52 -12.77 -32.04
N MET A 211 46.77 -13.53 -30.96
CA MET A 211 47.48 -14.82 -31.02
C MET A 211 47.90 -15.39 -29.65
N ALA A 212 47.67 -16.71 -29.55
CA ALA A 212 48.57 -17.75 -29.03
C ALA A 212 48.85 -17.89 -27.51
N THR A 213 48.20 -18.92 -26.96
CA THR A 213 48.76 -20.08 -26.22
C THR A 213 50.29 -20.23 -26.23
N ASP A 214 50.94 -20.37 -25.06
CA ASP A 214 51.26 -21.64 -24.36
C ASP A 214 52.34 -21.43 -23.25
N PRO A 215 52.57 -22.39 -22.34
CA PRO A 215 53.02 -22.13 -20.97
C PRO A 215 54.54 -22.14 -20.80
N MET A 216 55.03 -21.32 -19.86
CA MET A 216 56.40 -21.43 -19.33
C MET A 216 56.42 -22.17 -17.99
N PRO A 217 57.42 -23.06 -17.76
CA PRO A 217 57.66 -23.69 -16.47
C PRO A 217 58.67 -22.91 -15.62
N GLY A 218 58.45 -22.92 -14.31
CA GLY A 218 59.50 -22.72 -13.31
C GLY A 218 59.77 -21.26 -12.93
N THR A 219 59.11 -20.80 -11.88
CA THR A 219 59.54 -19.61 -11.13
C THR A 219 59.71 -20.01 -9.66
N PRO A 220 60.76 -19.52 -8.96
CA PRO A 220 61.06 -19.91 -7.59
C PRO A 220 59.97 -19.44 -6.64
N VAL A 221 59.69 -20.26 -5.62
CA VAL A 221 58.85 -19.91 -4.47
C VAL A 221 59.46 -18.70 -3.77
N VAL A 222 58.93 -17.52 -4.05
CA VAL A 222 59.08 -16.33 -3.22
C VAL A 222 57.95 -16.40 -2.20
N GLU A 223 58.33 -16.58 -0.95
CA GLU A 223 57.43 -16.57 0.21
C GLU A 223 56.82 -15.16 0.30
N LEU A 224 55.55 -15.04 -0.13
CA LEU A 224 54.80 -13.79 -0.02
C LEU A 224 54.65 -13.43 1.47
N PRO A 225 54.80 -12.14 1.84
CA PRO A 225 54.44 -11.67 3.17
C PRO A 225 53.00 -12.06 3.48
N GLN A 226 52.76 -12.66 4.66
CA GLN A 226 51.40 -12.93 5.13
C GLN A 226 50.60 -11.62 5.10
N GLU A 227 49.63 -11.54 4.19
CA GLU A 227 48.63 -10.49 4.18
C GLU A 227 47.91 -10.54 5.53
N THR A 228 48.01 -9.43 6.27
CA THR A 228 47.17 -9.18 7.43
C THR A 228 45.72 -9.20 6.92
N PRO A 229 44.80 -9.96 7.53
CA PRO A 229 43.42 -10.02 7.07
C PRO A 229 42.89 -8.61 6.91
N ALA A 230 42.55 -8.24 5.67
CA ALA A 230 41.87 -6.98 5.40
C ALA A 230 40.62 -6.98 6.26
N GLU A 231 40.54 -6.00 7.16
CA GLU A 231 39.38 -5.76 8.01
C GLU A 231 38.19 -5.60 7.08
N GLU A 232 37.33 -6.62 7.06
CA GLU A 232 36.13 -6.66 6.21
C GLU A 232 35.37 -5.37 6.49
N PRO A 233 35.10 -4.53 5.46
CA PRO A 233 34.41 -3.26 5.67
C PRO A 233 33.08 -3.57 6.33
N VAL A 234 32.97 -3.21 7.61
CA VAL A 234 31.76 -3.37 8.40
C VAL A 234 30.68 -2.59 7.67
N ALA A 235 29.81 -3.29 6.95
CA ALA A 235 28.69 -2.69 6.25
C ALA A 235 27.94 -1.80 7.25
N PRO A 236 27.62 -0.54 6.87
CA PRO A 236 26.97 0.38 7.77
C PRO A 236 25.71 -0.28 8.33
N GLN A 237 25.73 -0.55 9.62
CA GLN A 237 24.59 -1.19 10.27
C GLN A 237 23.43 -0.21 10.23
N ILE A 238 22.40 -0.56 9.45
CA ILE A 238 21.11 0.13 9.45
C ILE A 238 20.59 0.00 10.88
N GLN A 239 20.65 1.08 11.64
CA GLN A 239 20.12 1.08 13.00
C GLN A 239 18.62 0.82 12.93
N ASP A 240 18.17 -0.19 13.67
CA ASP A 240 16.76 -0.51 13.89
C ASP A 240 16.10 0.62 14.69
N VAL A 241 15.81 1.73 14.02
CA VAL A 241 15.00 2.78 14.59
C VAL A 241 13.57 2.25 14.60
N VAL A 242 13.15 1.69 15.74
CA VAL A 242 11.74 1.46 16.02
C VAL A 242 11.09 2.85 16.07
N VAL A 243 10.53 3.28 14.94
CA VAL A 243 9.85 4.57 14.83
C VAL A 243 8.51 4.44 15.55
N GLU A 244 8.43 4.95 16.77
CA GLU A 244 7.15 5.08 17.47
C GLU A 244 6.24 6.02 16.66
N ALA A 245 5.01 5.56 16.38
CA ALA A 245 4.04 6.34 15.62
C ALA A 245 3.68 7.63 16.38
N ASP A 246 3.74 8.77 15.69
CA ASP A 246 3.34 10.07 16.25
C ASP A 246 1.84 10.03 16.61
N PRO A 247 1.44 10.27 17.87
CA PRO A 247 0.04 10.26 18.28
C PRO A 247 -0.82 11.34 17.60
N ALA A 248 -0.21 12.35 16.96
CA ALA A 248 -0.91 13.35 16.15
C ALA A 248 -1.30 12.81 14.76
N MET A 249 -0.74 11.70 14.33
CA MET A 249 -0.99 11.12 13.01
C MET A 249 -2.22 10.19 13.01
N PRO A 250 -2.94 10.11 11.89
CA PRO A 250 -4.05 9.18 11.79
C PRO A 250 -3.56 7.73 11.92
N GLU A 251 -4.40 6.84 12.48
CA GLU A 251 -4.02 5.43 12.55
C GLU A 251 -3.86 4.81 11.15
N PHE A 252 -4.66 5.24 10.18
CA PHE A 252 -4.65 4.79 8.78
C PHE A 252 -4.86 6.00 7.86
N PHE A 253 -4.21 6.02 6.70
CA PHE A 253 -4.49 7.02 5.66
C PHE A 253 -4.47 6.41 4.26
N GLU A 254 -5.49 6.72 3.46
CA GLU A 254 -5.56 6.30 2.05
C GLU A 254 -5.03 7.43 1.16
N LEU A 255 -3.89 7.19 0.53
CA LEU A 255 -3.32 8.09 -0.47
C LEU A 255 -4.03 7.86 -1.79
N ARG A 256 -4.33 8.95 -2.52
CA ARG A 256 -5.12 8.90 -3.77
C ARG A 256 -4.34 9.41 -4.98
N PRO A 257 -3.42 8.59 -5.54
CA PRO A 257 -2.62 8.93 -6.71
C PRO A 257 -3.43 9.41 -7.92
N ASP A 258 -4.61 8.85 -8.13
CA ASP A 258 -5.56 9.23 -9.19
C ASP A 258 -5.98 10.71 -9.11
N THR A 259 -5.82 11.34 -7.95
CA THR A 259 -6.15 12.76 -7.76
C THR A 259 -4.94 13.69 -7.82
N TRP A 260 -3.72 13.19 -8.02
CA TRP A 260 -2.52 14.02 -7.99
C TRP A 260 -2.21 14.69 -9.33
N GLU A 261 -2.57 14.07 -10.46
CA GLU A 261 -2.18 14.55 -11.78
C GLU A 261 -2.68 15.97 -12.04
N GLY A 262 -1.78 16.83 -12.53
CA GLY A 262 -2.04 18.23 -12.80
C GLY A 262 -2.11 19.13 -11.56
N LYS A 263 -1.89 18.61 -10.35
CA LYS A 263 -1.78 19.41 -9.13
C LYS A 263 -0.33 19.75 -8.80
N ASP A 264 -0.14 20.86 -8.10
CA ASP A 264 1.11 21.13 -7.40
C ASP A 264 1.37 19.99 -6.38
N PHE A 265 2.61 19.50 -6.34
CA PHE A 265 3.03 18.42 -5.47
C PHE A 265 2.66 18.69 -4.00
N TYR A 266 2.81 19.93 -3.53
CA TYR A 266 2.48 20.32 -2.15
C TYR A 266 0.98 20.39 -1.86
N GLU A 267 0.13 20.31 -2.88
CA GLU A 267 -1.33 20.18 -2.73
C GLU A 267 -1.80 18.72 -2.68
N THR A 268 -0.93 17.76 -3.02
CA THR A 268 -1.24 16.33 -2.91
C THR A 268 -1.41 15.87 -1.46
N ASP A 269 -2.00 14.70 -1.25
CA ASP A 269 -2.11 14.13 0.10
C ASP A 269 -0.77 13.56 0.59
N ILE A 270 0.05 12.96 -0.29
CA ILE A 270 1.35 12.37 0.07
C ILE A 270 2.35 13.41 0.61
N SER A 271 2.38 14.61 0.04
CA SER A 271 3.31 15.68 0.47
C SER A 271 3.09 16.12 1.92
N ARG A 272 1.89 15.91 2.46
CA ARG A 272 1.55 16.25 3.86
C ARG A 272 2.19 15.29 4.88
N PHE A 273 2.56 14.10 4.44
CA PHE A 273 3.18 13.07 5.28
C PHE A 273 4.71 13.09 5.18
N ILE A 274 5.26 13.59 4.08
CA ILE A 274 6.70 13.65 3.87
C ILE A 274 7.40 14.50 4.92
N ASP A 275 8.46 13.94 5.51
CA ASP A 275 9.38 14.70 6.33
C ASP A 275 10.39 15.42 5.42
N GLN A 276 10.18 16.72 5.21
CA GLN A 276 11.08 17.55 4.41
C GLN A 276 12.50 17.67 5.00
N SER A 277 12.71 17.25 6.26
CA SER A 277 14.05 17.22 6.86
C SER A 277 14.89 16.02 6.41
N GLU A 278 14.27 14.91 5.99
CA GLU A 278 14.98 13.77 5.37
C GLU A 278 15.33 14.04 3.91
N GLY A 279 14.53 14.89 3.25
CA GLY A 279 14.70 15.30 1.87
C GLY A 279 13.45 15.98 1.35
N ALA A 280 13.57 16.74 0.26
CA ALA A 280 12.45 17.38 -0.42
C ALA A 280 12.27 16.75 -1.79
N VAL A 281 11.02 16.51 -2.21
CA VAL A 281 10.76 16.26 -3.62
C VAL A 281 10.96 17.58 -4.36
N LEU A 282 12.02 17.66 -5.16
CA LEU A 282 12.40 18.87 -5.89
C LEU A 282 11.69 18.93 -7.25
N PRO A 283 11.58 20.12 -7.88
CA PRO A 283 11.20 20.21 -9.28
C PRO A 283 12.10 19.34 -10.16
N ASN A 284 11.57 18.89 -11.30
CA ASN A 284 12.24 17.95 -12.22
C ASN A 284 12.65 16.63 -11.57
N SER A 285 11.79 16.06 -10.73
CA SER A 285 12.04 14.76 -10.12
C SER A 285 11.23 13.66 -10.80
N HIS A 286 11.84 12.48 -10.99
CA HIS A 286 11.13 11.23 -11.11
C HIS A 286 10.97 10.64 -9.71
N VAL A 287 9.74 10.37 -9.30
CA VAL A 287 9.41 9.94 -7.93
C VAL A 287 8.88 8.51 -7.97
N VAL A 288 9.45 7.65 -7.12
CA VAL A 288 9.01 6.27 -6.93
C VAL A 288 8.59 6.04 -5.49
N VAL A 289 7.32 5.71 -5.27
CA VAL A 289 6.77 5.30 -3.98
C VAL A 289 6.86 3.79 -3.85
N TYR A 290 7.58 3.30 -2.84
CA TYR A 290 7.89 1.88 -2.70
C TYR A 290 7.74 1.38 -1.26
N ARG A 291 7.64 0.05 -1.12
CA ARG A 291 7.69 -0.68 0.16
C ARG A 291 8.88 -1.62 0.14
N GLN A 292 9.51 -1.82 1.29
CA GLN A 292 10.70 -2.68 1.36
C GLN A 292 10.37 -4.17 1.23
N THR A 293 9.14 -4.57 1.55
CA THR A 293 8.65 -5.95 1.53
C THR A 293 8.00 -6.35 0.20
N CYS A 294 7.93 -5.41 -0.76
CA CYS A 294 7.19 -5.53 -2.02
C CYS A 294 8.10 -6.07 -3.13
N GLU A 295 7.75 -7.25 -3.66
CA GLU A 295 8.51 -7.95 -4.71
C GLU A 295 8.57 -7.16 -6.02
N VAL A 296 7.44 -6.63 -6.50
CA VAL A 296 7.41 -5.76 -7.70
C VAL A 296 8.23 -4.48 -7.49
N CYS A 297 8.30 -3.98 -6.26
CA CYS A 297 9.12 -2.82 -5.92
C CYS A 297 10.62 -3.15 -5.97
N GLN A 298 11.01 -4.37 -5.60
CA GLN A 298 12.37 -4.86 -5.75
C GLN A 298 12.77 -4.89 -7.23
N GLU A 299 11.98 -5.58 -8.05
CA GLU A 299 12.25 -5.72 -9.49
C GLU A 299 12.38 -4.35 -10.17
N HIS A 300 11.44 -3.44 -9.90
CA HIS A 300 11.49 -2.10 -10.50
C HIS A 300 12.70 -1.26 -10.04
N LEU A 301 13.09 -1.34 -8.77
CA LEU A 301 14.28 -0.63 -8.29
C LEU A 301 15.57 -1.22 -8.85
N GLU A 302 15.62 -2.54 -9.09
CA GLU A 302 16.74 -3.19 -9.78
C GLU A 302 16.85 -2.74 -11.24
N GLU A 303 15.72 -2.56 -11.95
CA GLU A 303 15.69 -2.00 -13.30
C GLU A 303 16.24 -0.56 -13.33
N LEU A 304 15.78 0.29 -12.42
CA LEU A 304 16.27 1.67 -12.30
C LEU A 304 17.76 1.71 -11.93
N TRP A 305 18.22 0.77 -11.10
CA TRP A 305 19.64 0.63 -10.78
C TRP A 305 20.45 0.25 -12.01
N GLN A 306 20.02 -0.75 -12.79
CA GLN A 306 20.70 -1.13 -14.03
C GLN A 306 20.74 0.02 -15.04
N GLU A 307 19.65 0.78 -15.14
CA GLU A 307 19.57 1.95 -15.99
C GLU A 307 20.56 3.04 -15.57
N ALA A 308 20.68 3.32 -14.27
CA ALA A 308 21.65 4.25 -13.73
C ALA A 308 23.10 3.82 -13.98
N GLN A 309 23.39 2.51 -13.97
CA GLN A 309 24.71 1.99 -14.33
C GLN A 309 25.01 2.17 -15.82
N ASN A 310 24.01 2.02 -16.68
CA ASN A 310 24.15 2.15 -18.13
C ASN A 310 24.24 3.62 -18.58
N ASP A 311 23.54 4.52 -17.89
CA ASP A 311 23.60 5.96 -18.10
C ASP A 311 23.69 6.71 -16.76
N PRO A 312 24.92 6.89 -16.22
CA PRO A 312 25.13 7.59 -14.96
C PRO A 312 24.65 9.04 -14.96
N THR A 313 24.46 9.64 -16.15
CA THR A 313 24.04 11.03 -16.27
C THR A 313 22.54 11.23 -16.16
N LYS A 314 21.76 10.14 -16.26
CA LYS A 314 20.30 10.19 -16.28
C LYS A 314 19.69 10.81 -15.01
N TRP A 315 20.28 10.51 -13.84
CA TRP A 315 19.77 10.95 -12.54
C TRP A 315 20.67 11.98 -11.83
N SER A 316 21.83 12.32 -12.43
CA SER A 316 22.81 13.24 -11.84
C SER A 316 22.72 14.67 -12.38
N GLY A 317 21.68 15.00 -13.15
CA GLY A 317 21.59 16.23 -13.94
C GLY A 317 20.31 17.03 -13.68
N GLU A 318 19.67 17.46 -14.77
CA GLU A 318 18.43 18.25 -14.73
C GLU A 318 17.26 17.48 -14.14
N ARG A 319 17.31 16.13 -14.19
CA ARG A 319 16.30 15.24 -13.62
C ARG A 319 16.88 14.45 -12.44
N GLN A 320 16.18 14.46 -11.31
CA GLN A 320 16.58 13.74 -10.11
C GLN A 320 15.68 12.54 -9.85
N LEU A 321 16.22 11.50 -9.22
CA LEU A 321 15.44 10.36 -8.76
C LEU A 321 15.13 10.50 -7.27
N VAL A 322 13.86 10.45 -6.90
CA VAL A 322 13.40 10.52 -5.50
C VAL A 322 12.68 9.23 -5.13
N LEU A 323 13.17 8.55 -4.10
CA LEU A 323 12.59 7.32 -3.57
C LEU A 323 11.81 7.63 -2.29
N ILE A 324 10.48 7.50 -2.34
CA ILE A 324 9.60 7.67 -1.18
C ILE A 324 9.29 6.29 -0.59
N ARG A 325 9.84 6.00 0.59
CA ARG A 325 9.57 4.76 1.31
C ARG A 325 8.27 4.88 2.12
N VAL A 326 7.35 3.93 1.93
CA VAL A 326 6.21 3.72 2.83
C VAL A 326 6.64 2.77 3.95
N ILE A 327 6.78 3.27 5.19
CA ILE A 327 7.15 2.45 6.36
C ILE A 327 5.94 1.65 6.85
N GLU A 328 6.11 0.34 7.03
CA GLU A 328 5.11 -0.54 7.66
C GLU A 328 5.50 -0.95 9.08
N ASN A 329 4.52 -1.20 9.95
CA ASN A 329 4.77 -1.58 11.36
C ASN A 329 5.52 -2.91 11.53
N LYS A 330 5.56 -3.72 10.48
CA LYS A 330 6.24 -5.03 10.48
C LYS A 330 7.53 -4.98 9.68
N ASP A 331 7.99 -3.81 9.24
CA ASP A 331 9.27 -3.68 8.56
C ASP A 331 10.40 -4.07 9.52
N THR A 332 11.23 -5.02 9.12
CA THR A 332 12.46 -5.40 9.82
C THR A 332 13.60 -5.49 8.79
N PRO A 333 14.87 -5.44 9.20
CA PRO A 333 15.98 -5.65 8.26
C PRO A 333 15.89 -7.00 7.54
N GLU A 334 15.41 -8.05 8.23
CA GLU A 334 15.34 -9.41 7.68
C GLU A 334 14.26 -9.59 6.62
N ASN A 335 13.27 -8.69 6.55
CA ASN A 335 12.24 -8.72 5.52
C ASN A 335 12.40 -7.63 4.45
N ASN A 336 13.51 -6.89 4.48
CA ASN A 336 13.86 -5.98 3.41
C ASN A 336 14.28 -6.78 2.16
N ARG A 337 13.50 -6.67 1.10
CA ARG A 337 13.77 -7.27 -0.21
C ARG A 337 14.56 -6.34 -1.14
N ILE A 338 14.68 -5.06 -0.80
CA ILE A 338 15.36 -4.07 -1.63
C ILE A 338 16.85 -4.11 -1.31
N GLU A 339 17.59 -4.90 -2.08
CA GLU A 339 19.05 -5.04 -1.97
C GLU A 339 19.80 -3.99 -2.81
N LEU A 340 19.25 -3.62 -3.97
CA LEU A 340 19.84 -2.66 -4.90
C LEU A 340 18.99 -1.39 -4.96
N MET A 341 19.65 -0.24 -4.83
CA MET A 341 19.02 1.07 -5.00
C MET A 341 19.80 1.90 -6.03
N PRO A 342 19.12 2.52 -7.02
CA PRO A 342 19.78 3.36 -8.02
C PRO A 342 20.52 4.53 -7.38
N GLU A 343 21.70 4.89 -7.89
CA GLU A 343 22.44 6.09 -7.46
C GLU A 343 22.73 7.00 -8.66
N PRO A 344 22.70 8.34 -8.49
CA PRO A 344 22.29 9.06 -7.28
C PRO A 344 20.76 9.06 -7.08
N HIS A 345 20.31 9.02 -5.82
CA HIS A 345 18.90 9.21 -5.48
C HIS A 345 18.76 10.06 -4.21
N GLN A 346 17.60 10.70 -4.05
CA GLN A 346 17.16 11.29 -2.81
C GLN A 346 16.18 10.35 -2.12
N ARG A 347 16.40 10.07 -0.83
CA ARG A 347 15.52 9.20 -0.06
C ARG A 347 14.65 10.03 0.87
N VAL A 348 13.37 9.70 0.89
CA VAL A 348 12.36 10.31 1.76
C VAL A 348 11.52 9.19 2.35
N SER A 349 11.18 9.26 3.63
CA SER A 349 10.28 8.28 4.25
C SER A 349 8.94 8.91 4.63
N LEU A 350 7.87 8.14 4.47
CA LEU A 350 6.61 8.44 5.13
C LEU A 350 6.68 7.97 6.59
N PRO A 351 6.16 8.74 7.56
CA PRO A 351 6.12 8.34 8.95
C PRO A 351 5.26 7.09 9.11
N ALA A 352 5.65 6.18 10.00
CA ALA A 352 4.89 4.97 10.27
C ALA A 352 3.51 5.32 10.84
N LEU A 353 2.44 4.76 10.24
CA LEU A 353 1.09 4.83 10.79
C LEU A 353 0.74 3.50 11.46
N LYS A 354 0.00 3.56 12.57
CA LYS A 354 -0.41 2.37 13.36
C LYS A 354 -1.11 1.27 12.54
N ARG A 355 -1.73 1.63 11.42
CA ARG A 355 -2.42 0.72 10.49
C ARG A 355 -1.95 0.90 9.04
N GLY A 356 -0.88 1.67 8.83
CA GLY A 356 -0.24 1.88 7.53
C GLY A 356 -0.99 2.82 6.58
N TYR A 357 -0.51 2.87 5.34
CA TYR A 357 -1.08 3.65 4.25
C TYR A 357 -1.83 2.74 3.27
N GLY A 358 -2.97 3.21 2.75
CA GLY A 358 -3.63 2.66 1.58
C GLY A 358 -3.06 3.28 0.32
N ILE A 359 -2.14 2.58 -0.34
CA ILE A 359 -1.57 2.94 -1.65
C ILE A 359 -1.05 1.68 -2.33
N THR A 360 -1.25 1.57 -3.64
CA THR A 360 -0.62 0.52 -4.45
C THR A 360 0.85 0.88 -4.67
N THR A 361 1.74 -0.10 -4.49
CA THR A 361 3.18 0.06 -4.73
C THR A 361 3.70 -1.05 -5.66
N PRO A 362 4.67 -0.76 -6.54
CA PRO A 362 5.29 0.54 -6.74
C PRO A 362 4.36 1.51 -7.50
N MET A 363 4.46 2.79 -7.15
CA MET A 363 3.77 3.89 -7.84
C MET A 363 4.83 4.89 -8.29
N ALA A 364 4.83 5.26 -9.56
CA ALA A 364 5.76 6.23 -10.11
C ALA A 364 5.03 7.46 -10.66
N PHE A 365 5.67 8.63 -10.57
CA PHE A 365 5.17 9.87 -11.18
C PHE A 365 6.32 10.85 -11.37
N ASP A 366 6.08 11.88 -12.17
CA ASP A 366 7.03 12.96 -12.41
C ASP A 366 6.56 14.25 -11.74
N VAL A 367 7.51 15.06 -11.28
CA VAL A 367 7.28 16.43 -10.80
C VAL A 367 8.06 17.36 -11.72
N ASN A 368 7.36 18.19 -12.48
CA ASN A 368 7.99 19.09 -13.46
C ASN A 368 8.62 20.34 -12.81
N GLU A 369 9.14 21.26 -13.63
CA GLU A 369 9.78 22.52 -13.20
C GLU A 369 8.86 23.43 -12.37
N MET A 370 7.55 23.29 -12.52
CA MET A 370 6.54 24.08 -11.81
C MET A 370 5.98 23.35 -10.59
N ASN A 371 6.61 22.27 -10.13
CA ASN A 371 6.13 21.36 -9.10
C ASN A 371 4.81 20.64 -9.43
N VAL A 372 4.41 20.59 -10.70
CA VAL A 372 3.16 19.90 -11.08
C VAL A 372 3.43 18.42 -11.26
N VAL A 373 2.56 17.58 -10.68
CA VAL A 373 2.61 16.12 -10.79
C VAL A 373 2.07 15.68 -12.16
N GLU A 374 2.83 14.85 -12.86
CA GLU A 374 2.54 14.33 -14.19
C GLU A 374 2.89 12.83 -14.30
N ASN A 375 2.44 12.16 -15.37
CA ASN A 375 2.86 10.79 -15.74
C ASN A 375 2.69 9.75 -14.62
N ILE A 376 1.57 9.77 -13.91
CA ILE A 376 1.30 8.83 -12.81
C ILE A 376 1.12 7.42 -13.37
N GLN A 377 1.87 6.47 -12.82
CA GLN A 377 1.89 5.07 -13.25
C GLN A 377 1.77 4.14 -12.05
N ASP A 378 0.74 3.29 -12.08
CA ASP A 378 0.61 2.14 -11.19
C ASP A 378 1.41 0.97 -11.79
N LEU A 379 2.62 0.80 -11.30
CA LEU A 379 3.57 -0.18 -11.82
C LEU A 379 3.26 -1.61 -11.35
N SER A 380 2.30 -1.81 -10.45
CA SER A 380 1.89 -3.16 -10.03
C SER A 380 1.05 -3.90 -11.09
N LYS A 381 0.79 -3.28 -12.24
CA LYS A 381 -0.03 -3.82 -13.34
C LYS A 381 0.81 -4.40 -14.49
N HIS A 382 2.13 -4.27 -14.39
CA HIS A 382 3.11 -4.80 -15.33
C HIS A 382 3.82 -5.98 -14.69
#